data_AF-A0A817ZS72-F1
#
_entry.id   AF-A0A817ZS72-F1
#
_cell.length_a   1.000
_cell.length_b   1.000
_cell.length_c   1.000
_cell.angle_alpha   90.00
_cell.angle_beta   90.00
_cell.angle_gamma   90.00
#
_symmetry.space_group_name_H-M   'P 1'
#
loop_
_entity.id
_entity.type
_entity.pdbx_description
1 polymer ?
#
loop_
_entity_poly.entity_id
_entity_poly.type
_entity_poly.pdbx_seq_one_letter_code
_entity_poly.pdbx_strand_id
1 'polypeptide(L)'
;MFLVFRARLQTLNCRLNEAIRTYEHAIHCQSDWKNLHHIAYWEILWCHVLQRQWKEAINTAQILLTENNWSKATSCYLLATFQFEDNNAVATNEIILLYKRVPELKIRLAGKSIPLEKYAIKQCEHFLVQKWLFLPALELVYLMNGFYILAHDHNKLQETLNIVNNALKDLELNHQNDQFYADSYGSGLLLRGVLFHFLHRYDEAHQDFDEIINMTKQFDEKSLLPPNAVFEKAMIYLDLKQKQKANEYLQKSINDYKDYQLESRLHFRINAAMQTVKQMDNDLNKKTIFINKKRIDYLLTLLESLNFDLIYLAWLWTLFKPLCLLLLSLFLLPAAILLFVYGSSLFCLIYKHWNRLKTAYSDDLWYGALKTLAILWELQGNIWHGYEVEGLEHIPTKGPVLIVFYHGALPIDFYYLFAKVWLYRNRRVRVVADKFVFKIPGLGTLLEALGSQPATSGICKSMLEEGHVLAISPGGVREALFSDHNYRLIWKERRGFAKVAIESKATIIPMFTKNCREAARALTVGRRVLRYIYEKTRLPIVPIYGIFPVKLITYLGEPIPYDPDVTTEILAVQVKKGIEKLIEIHQRRPGSITQAILDRFSWFPMKRMKTKIE
;
A
#
# COMPACT_ATOMS: atom_id res chain seq x y z
N MET A 1 2.28 -15.77 -4.64
CA MET A 1 1.60 -14.52 -5.10
C MET A 1 1.55 -14.40 -6.63
N PHE A 2 2.67 -14.47 -7.36
CA PHE A 2 2.68 -14.40 -8.83
C PHE A 2 1.74 -15.42 -9.53
N LEU A 3 1.70 -16.66 -9.04
CA LEU A 3 0.79 -17.69 -9.56
C LEU A 3 -0.69 -17.33 -9.38
N VAL A 4 -1.07 -16.72 -8.26
CA VAL A 4 -2.45 -16.26 -7.99
C VAL A 4 -2.85 -15.16 -8.97
N PHE A 5 -1.95 -14.20 -9.26
CA PHE A 5 -2.23 -13.17 -10.26
C PHE A 5 -2.32 -13.73 -11.69
N ARG A 6 -1.45 -14.69 -12.04
CA ARG A 6 -1.53 -15.40 -13.32
C ARG A 6 -2.86 -16.14 -13.46
N ALA A 7 -3.27 -16.88 -12.43
CA ALA A 7 -4.54 -17.59 -12.40
C ALA A 7 -5.73 -16.63 -12.52
N ARG A 8 -5.70 -15.47 -11.85
CA ARG A 8 -6.74 -14.45 -12.00
C ARG A 8 -6.84 -13.91 -13.42
N LEU A 9 -5.71 -13.70 -14.11
CA LEU A 9 -5.72 -13.33 -15.54
C LEU A 9 -6.34 -14.43 -16.41
N GLN A 10 -6.08 -15.71 -16.11
CA GLN A 10 -6.72 -16.82 -16.81
C GLN A 10 -8.23 -16.84 -16.56
N THR A 11 -8.68 -16.63 -15.32
CA THR A 11 -10.10 -16.50 -14.96
C THR A 11 -10.76 -15.36 -15.75
N LEU A 12 -10.16 -14.17 -15.81
CA LEU A 12 -10.70 -13.02 -16.53
C LEU A 12 -10.84 -13.27 -18.05
N ASN A 13 -10.02 -14.15 -18.61
CA ASN A 13 -10.09 -14.58 -20.01
C ASN A 13 -10.94 -15.85 -20.22
N CYS A 14 -11.78 -16.24 -19.24
CA CYS A 14 -12.62 -17.44 -19.25
C CYS A 14 -11.86 -18.77 -19.44
N ARG A 15 -10.55 -18.81 -19.13
CA ARG A 15 -9.72 -20.04 -19.13
C ARG A 15 -9.79 -20.75 -17.78
N LEU A 16 -11.01 -21.15 -17.39
CA LEU A 16 -11.34 -21.55 -16.02
C LEU A 16 -10.56 -22.80 -15.54
N ASN A 17 -10.44 -23.83 -16.38
CA ASN A 17 -9.68 -25.04 -16.02
C ASN A 17 -8.18 -24.79 -15.87
N GLU A 18 -7.60 -23.90 -16.68
CA GLU A 18 -6.20 -23.50 -16.51
C GLU A 18 -6.00 -22.67 -15.24
N ALA A 19 -6.96 -21.79 -14.93
CA ALA A 19 -6.95 -20.98 -13.73
C ALA A 19 -6.98 -21.85 -12.47
N ILE A 20 -7.89 -22.84 -12.42
CA ILE A 20 -8.00 -23.80 -11.30
C ILE A 20 -6.65 -24.50 -11.06
N ARG A 21 -6.06 -25.12 -12.08
CA ARG A 21 -4.74 -25.78 -11.96
C ARG A 21 -3.65 -24.83 -11.47
N THR A 22 -3.68 -23.58 -11.90
CA THR A 22 -2.70 -22.57 -11.50
C THR A 22 -2.91 -22.09 -10.06
N TYR A 23 -4.17 -21.96 -9.61
CA TYR A 23 -4.50 -21.68 -8.22
C TYR A 23 -4.13 -22.84 -7.29
N GLU A 24 -4.42 -24.08 -7.68
CA GLU A 24 -4.01 -25.28 -6.96
C GLU A 24 -2.48 -25.33 -6.86
N HIS A 25 -1.75 -25.08 -7.95
CA HIS A 25 -0.30 -24.99 -7.90
C HIS A 25 0.17 -23.86 -6.95
N ALA A 26 -0.53 -22.72 -6.91
CA ALA A 26 -0.23 -21.65 -5.96
C ALA A 26 -0.43 -22.08 -4.50
N ILE A 27 -1.40 -22.93 -4.21
CA ILE A 27 -1.65 -23.50 -2.88
C ILE A 27 -0.56 -24.52 -2.52
N HIS A 28 -0.16 -25.39 -3.45
CA HIS A 28 0.84 -26.43 -3.18
C HIS A 28 2.27 -25.88 -3.05
N CYS A 29 2.58 -24.74 -3.68
CA CYS A 29 3.94 -24.22 -3.71
C CYS A 29 4.45 -23.64 -2.38
N GLN A 30 3.57 -23.43 -1.40
CA GLN A 30 3.93 -22.83 -0.11
C GLN A 30 2.92 -23.20 0.99
N SER A 31 3.35 -23.27 2.25
CA SER A 31 2.46 -23.56 3.39
C SER A 31 2.37 -22.43 4.43
N ASP A 32 3.23 -21.42 4.31
CA ASP A 32 3.47 -20.42 5.35
C ASP A 32 2.32 -19.40 5.43
N TRP A 33 1.70 -19.06 4.30
CA TRP A 33 0.67 -18.04 4.21
C TRP A 33 -0.70 -18.62 3.88
N LYS A 34 -1.38 -19.16 4.90
CA LYS A 34 -2.73 -19.74 4.78
C LYS A 34 -3.79 -18.78 4.23
N ASN A 35 -3.68 -17.48 4.51
CA ASN A 35 -4.63 -16.50 3.95
C ASN A 35 -4.56 -16.44 2.41
N LEU A 36 -3.38 -16.66 1.82
CA LEU A 36 -3.26 -16.74 0.36
C LEU A 36 -3.98 -17.99 -0.19
N HIS A 37 -3.99 -19.09 0.56
CA HIS A 37 -4.76 -20.29 0.18
C HIS A 37 -6.24 -20.00 0.18
N HIS A 38 -6.75 -19.31 1.22
CA HIS A 38 -8.15 -18.93 1.27
C HIS A 38 -8.55 -18.01 0.11
N ILE A 39 -7.68 -17.11 -0.34
CA ILE A 39 -7.90 -16.31 -1.56
C ILE A 39 -7.95 -17.21 -2.79
N ALA A 40 -7.02 -18.16 -2.92
CA ALA A 40 -7.02 -19.10 -4.05
C ALA A 40 -8.26 -20.01 -4.05
N TYR A 41 -8.68 -20.55 -2.90
CA TYR A 41 -9.93 -21.32 -2.76
C TYR A 41 -11.16 -20.47 -3.10
N TRP A 42 -11.21 -19.21 -2.66
CA TRP A 42 -12.28 -18.30 -3.06
C TRP A 42 -12.37 -18.14 -4.58
N GLU A 43 -11.24 -18.03 -5.26
CA GLU A 43 -11.20 -17.90 -6.72
C GLU A 43 -11.52 -19.22 -7.45
N ILE A 44 -11.03 -20.36 -6.94
CA ILE A 44 -11.36 -21.71 -7.44
C ILE A 44 -12.87 -21.96 -7.34
N LEU A 45 -13.49 -21.59 -6.21
CA LEU A 45 -14.93 -21.68 -5.99
C LEU A 45 -15.72 -21.07 -7.15
N TRP A 46 -15.42 -19.81 -7.49
CA TRP A 46 -16.10 -19.13 -8.60
C TRP A 46 -15.79 -19.75 -9.95
N CYS A 47 -14.60 -20.32 -10.17
CA CYS A 47 -14.30 -21.06 -11.39
C CYS A 47 -15.18 -22.31 -11.54
N HIS A 48 -15.48 -23.02 -10.45
CA HIS A 48 -16.42 -24.15 -10.47
C HIS A 48 -17.87 -23.69 -10.66
N VAL A 49 -18.31 -22.63 -9.96
CA VAL A 49 -19.66 -22.06 -10.09
C VAL A 49 -19.93 -21.59 -11.53
N LEU A 50 -18.99 -20.89 -12.16
CA LEU A 50 -19.10 -20.45 -13.55
C LEU A 50 -19.15 -21.61 -14.56
N GLN A 51 -18.69 -22.81 -14.16
CA GLN A 51 -18.80 -24.04 -14.93
C GLN A 51 -20.00 -24.92 -14.49
N ARG A 52 -20.79 -24.47 -13.51
CA ARG A 52 -21.88 -25.24 -12.87
C ARG A 52 -21.42 -26.61 -12.34
N GLN A 53 -20.16 -26.68 -11.87
CA GLN A 53 -19.58 -27.87 -11.23
C GLN A 53 -19.90 -27.85 -9.73
N TRP A 54 -21.16 -28.11 -9.39
CA TRP A 54 -21.67 -27.87 -8.04
C TRP A 54 -20.95 -28.68 -6.94
N LYS A 55 -20.66 -29.96 -7.20
CA LYS A 55 -19.92 -30.81 -6.24
C LYS A 55 -18.57 -30.22 -5.84
N GLU A 56 -17.80 -29.71 -6.80
CA GLU A 56 -16.49 -29.08 -6.50
C GLU A 56 -16.64 -27.70 -5.86
N ALA A 57 -17.68 -26.96 -6.22
CA ALA A 57 -18.02 -25.71 -5.54
C ALA A 57 -18.40 -25.97 -4.07
N ILE A 58 -19.17 -27.02 -3.77
CA ILE A 58 -19.53 -27.44 -2.41
C ILE A 58 -18.27 -27.82 -1.61
N ASN A 59 -17.38 -28.64 -2.18
CA ASN A 59 -16.12 -29.02 -1.55
C ASN A 59 -15.29 -27.78 -1.16
N THR A 60 -15.16 -26.84 -2.10
CA THR A 60 -14.39 -25.60 -1.89
C THR A 60 -15.07 -24.68 -0.86
N ALA A 61 -16.40 -24.57 -0.91
CA ALA A 61 -17.18 -23.79 0.05
C ALA A 61 -17.08 -24.37 1.47
N GLN A 62 -17.04 -25.70 1.59
CA GLN A 62 -16.82 -26.38 2.87
C GLN A 62 -15.44 -26.03 3.45
N ILE A 63 -14.38 -26.06 2.65
CA ILE A 63 -13.02 -25.64 3.06
C ILE A 63 -13.03 -24.20 3.56
N LEU A 64 -13.67 -23.29 2.84
CA LEU A 64 -13.78 -21.89 3.25
C LEU A 64 -14.58 -21.77 4.56
N LEU A 65 -15.70 -22.49 4.70
CA LEU A 65 -16.50 -22.49 5.92
C LEU A 65 -15.74 -23.09 7.11
N THR A 66 -14.88 -24.08 6.93
CA THR A 66 -14.10 -24.67 8.03
C THR A 66 -12.87 -23.84 8.37
N GLU A 67 -12.08 -23.43 7.38
CA GLU A 67 -10.75 -22.83 7.58
C GLU A 67 -10.75 -21.30 7.64
N ASN A 68 -11.64 -20.63 6.89
CA ASN A 68 -11.61 -19.17 6.74
C ASN A 68 -12.45 -18.46 7.82
N ASN A 69 -11.89 -17.43 8.47
CA ASN A 69 -12.54 -16.64 9.52
C ASN A 69 -13.03 -15.25 9.08
N TRP A 70 -12.92 -14.89 7.80
CA TRP A 70 -13.34 -13.57 7.28
C TRP A 70 -14.86 -13.37 7.32
N SER A 71 -15.63 -14.37 6.90
CA SER A 71 -17.09 -14.37 7.00
C SER A 71 -17.62 -15.80 6.94
N LYS A 72 -17.85 -16.38 8.13
CA LYS A 72 -18.48 -17.70 8.26
C LYS A 72 -19.92 -17.69 7.75
N ALA A 73 -20.67 -16.61 7.99
CA ALA A 73 -22.03 -16.44 7.48
C ALA A 73 -22.07 -16.49 5.94
N THR A 74 -21.18 -15.76 5.26
CA THR A 74 -21.10 -15.81 3.78
C THR A 74 -20.75 -17.21 3.29
N SER A 75 -19.73 -17.84 3.88
CA SER A 75 -19.29 -19.17 3.45
C SER A 75 -20.39 -20.24 3.67
N CYS A 76 -21.14 -20.12 4.76
CA CYS A 76 -22.28 -20.99 5.06
C CYS A 76 -23.44 -20.79 4.08
N TYR A 77 -23.73 -19.53 3.71
CA TYR A 77 -24.74 -19.23 2.71
C TYR A 77 -24.35 -19.76 1.33
N LEU A 78 -23.10 -19.58 0.91
CA LEU A 78 -22.59 -20.14 -0.35
C LEU A 78 -22.70 -21.67 -0.36
N LEU A 79 -22.32 -22.33 0.72
CA LEU A 79 -22.46 -23.78 0.85
C LEU A 79 -23.91 -24.23 0.73
N ALA A 80 -24.83 -23.59 1.46
CA ALA A 80 -26.27 -23.89 1.40
C ALA A 80 -26.83 -23.74 -0.02
N THR A 81 -26.48 -22.62 -0.67
CA THR A 81 -26.91 -22.31 -2.03
C THR A 81 -26.37 -23.32 -3.05
N PHE A 82 -25.11 -23.73 -2.96
CA PHE A 82 -24.57 -24.69 -3.92
C PHE A 82 -25.08 -26.12 -3.67
N GLN A 83 -25.33 -26.52 -2.42
CA GLN A 83 -26.04 -27.77 -2.13
C GLN A 83 -27.48 -27.75 -2.67
N PHE A 84 -28.16 -26.60 -2.57
CA PHE A 84 -29.50 -26.42 -3.13
C PHE A 84 -29.51 -26.57 -4.66
N GLU A 85 -28.53 -25.97 -5.35
CA GLU A 85 -28.38 -26.10 -6.81
C GLU A 85 -28.00 -27.53 -7.24
N ASP A 86 -27.07 -28.20 -6.54
CA ASP A 86 -26.71 -29.60 -6.82
C ASP A 86 -27.90 -30.55 -6.63
N ASN A 87 -28.80 -30.23 -5.70
CA ASN A 87 -30.02 -30.97 -5.42
C ASN A 87 -31.23 -30.49 -6.27
N ASN A 88 -30.98 -29.93 -7.46
CA ASN A 88 -32.00 -29.48 -8.42
C ASN A 88 -33.05 -28.54 -7.80
N ALA A 89 -32.60 -27.59 -6.98
CA ALA A 89 -33.45 -26.62 -6.30
C ALA A 89 -34.52 -27.24 -5.37
N VAL A 90 -34.26 -28.44 -4.83
CA VAL A 90 -35.12 -29.08 -3.82
C VAL A 90 -34.54 -28.88 -2.43
N ALA A 91 -35.34 -28.33 -1.50
CA ALA A 91 -34.92 -28.08 -0.13
C ALA A 91 -34.94 -29.35 0.74
N THR A 92 -33.74 -29.89 1.03
CA THR A 92 -33.57 -30.95 2.03
C THR A 92 -33.49 -30.39 3.45
N ASN A 93 -33.65 -31.26 4.46
CA ASN A 93 -33.46 -30.87 5.85
C ASN A 93 -32.05 -30.32 6.14
N GLU A 94 -31.01 -30.87 5.49
CA GLU A 94 -29.63 -30.39 5.63
C GLU A 94 -29.48 -28.96 5.11
N ILE A 95 -29.99 -28.69 3.91
CA ILE A 95 -29.98 -27.35 3.29
C ILE A 95 -30.75 -26.35 4.17
N ILE A 96 -31.93 -26.74 4.66
CA ILE A 96 -32.74 -25.89 5.55
C ILE A 96 -31.97 -25.55 6.83
N LEU A 97 -31.25 -26.51 7.42
CA LEU A 97 -30.43 -26.26 8.61
C LEU A 97 -29.27 -25.31 8.32
N LEU A 98 -28.62 -25.43 7.16
CA LEU A 98 -27.56 -24.49 6.76
C LEU A 98 -28.11 -23.07 6.61
N TYR A 99 -29.25 -22.88 5.93
CA TYR A 99 -29.88 -21.56 5.80
C TYR A 99 -30.28 -20.97 7.16
N LYS A 100 -30.79 -21.79 8.10
CA LYS A 100 -31.08 -21.36 9.48
C LYS A 100 -29.84 -20.93 10.26
N ARG A 101 -28.68 -21.52 9.97
CA ARG A 101 -27.42 -21.24 10.65
C ARG A 101 -26.78 -19.92 10.24
N VAL A 102 -27.04 -19.41 9.02
CA VAL A 102 -26.39 -18.20 8.49
C VAL A 102 -26.54 -16.97 9.40
N PRO A 103 -27.74 -16.61 9.92
CA PRO A 103 -27.89 -15.46 10.80
C PRO A 103 -27.11 -15.57 12.12
N GLU A 104 -26.92 -16.79 12.64
CA GLU A 104 -26.18 -17.08 13.87
C GLU A 104 -24.67 -16.83 13.70
N LEU A 105 -24.16 -16.95 12.47
CA LEU A 105 -22.75 -16.77 12.13
C LEU A 105 -22.38 -15.32 11.81
N LYS A 106 -23.34 -14.39 11.89
CA LYS A 106 -23.14 -12.97 11.57
C LYS A 106 -22.15 -12.33 12.53
N ILE A 107 -21.21 -11.56 11.97
CA ILE A 107 -20.25 -10.80 12.77
C ILE A 107 -20.40 -9.29 12.56
N ARG A 108 -19.80 -8.50 13.46
CA ARG A 108 -19.64 -7.06 13.32
C ARG A 108 -18.16 -6.72 13.30
N LEU A 109 -17.72 -6.00 12.27
CA LEU A 109 -16.38 -5.46 12.14
C LEU A 109 -16.45 -3.95 12.37
N ALA A 110 -15.73 -3.45 13.39
CA ALA A 110 -15.78 -2.03 13.79
C ALA A 110 -17.20 -1.49 13.98
N GLY A 111 -18.08 -2.29 14.61
CA GLY A 111 -19.47 -1.94 14.86
C GLY A 111 -20.43 -2.04 13.65
N LYS A 112 -19.92 -2.31 12.44
CA LYS A 112 -20.73 -2.49 11.22
C LYS A 112 -20.80 -3.97 10.80
N SER A 113 -21.96 -4.43 10.35
CA SER A 113 -22.07 -5.76 9.74
C SER A 113 -21.56 -5.75 8.30
N ILE A 114 -20.98 -6.87 7.87
CA ILE A 114 -20.48 -7.04 6.50
C ILE A 114 -21.66 -6.97 5.51
N PRO A 115 -21.60 -6.16 4.44
CA PRO A 115 -22.72 -5.98 3.51
C PRO A 115 -23.24 -7.30 2.90
N LEU A 116 -22.34 -8.20 2.52
CA LEU A 116 -22.70 -9.49 1.94
C LEU A 116 -23.40 -10.42 2.95
N GLU A 117 -23.05 -10.35 4.23
CA GLU A 117 -23.78 -11.10 5.29
C GLU A 117 -25.20 -10.60 5.45
N LYS A 118 -25.44 -9.29 5.37
CA LYS A 118 -26.81 -8.73 5.41
C LYS A 118 -27.66 -9.21 4.23
N TYR A 119 -27.06 -9.27 3.04
CA TYR A 119 -27.70 -9.82 1.86
C TYR A 119 -28.03 -11.30 2.05
N ALA A 120 -27.04 -12.11 2.44
CA ALA A 120 -27.21 -13.55 2.68
C ALA A 120 -28.34 -13.83 3.69
N ILE A 121 -28.40 -13.07 4.80
CA ILE A 121 -29.44 -13.23 5.81
C ILE A 121 -30.83 -12.96 5.24
N LYS A 122 -31.02 -11.90 4.43
CA LYS A 122 -32.32 -11.63 3.80
C LYS A 122 -32.72 -12.76 2.85
N GLN A 123 -31.77 -13.30 2.09
CA GLN A 123 -32.03 -14.46 1.22
C GLN A 123 -32.39 -15.70 2.03
N CYS A 124 -31.76 -15.93 3.18
CA CYS A 124 -32.17 -16.98 4.11
C CYS A 124 -33.60 -16.77 4.62
N GLU A 125 -33.99 -15.53 4.97
CA GLU A 125 -35.35 -15.21 5.42
C GLU A 125 -36.38 -15.57 4.34
N HIS A 126 -36.13 -15.20 3.08
CA HIS A 126 -36.99 -15.56 1.94
C HIS A 126 -37.08 -17.08 1.79
N PHE A 127 -35.93 -17.76 1.73
CA PHE A 127 -35.87 -19.22 1.63
C PHE A 127 -36.61 -19.91 2.77
N LEU A 128 -36.51 -19.42 4.01
CA LEU A 128 -37.14 -20.07 5.16
C LEU A 128 -38.67 -19.95 5.16
N VAL A 129 -39.24 -18.98 4.44
CA VAL A 129 -40.69 -18.86 4.25
C VAL A 129 -41.18 -19.84 3.18
N GLN A 130 -40.59 -19.82 1.98
CA GLN A 130 -41.13 -20.55 0.82
C GLN A 130 -40.42 -21.88 0.49
N LYS A 131 -39.26 -22.15 1.11
CA LYS A 131 -38.40 -23.33 0.89
C LYS A 131 -37.79 -23.44 -0.50
N TRP A 132 -37.72 -22.35 -1.25
CA TRP A 132 -37.03 -22.27 -2.53
C TRP A 132 -36.51 -20.84 -2.75
N LEU A 133 -35.56 -20.68 -3.68
CA LEU A 133 -35.06 -19.39 -4.13
C LEU A 133 -34.95 -19.39 -5.65
N PHE A 134 -35.18 -18.25 -6.28
CA PHE A 134 -35.07 -18.10 -7.73
C PHE A 134 -33.60 -17.96 -8.17
N LEU A 135 -33.04 -19.03 -8.75
CA LEU A 135 -31.68 -19.08 -9.32
C LEU A 135 -30.59 -18.42 -8.43
N PRO A 136 -30.50 -18.77 -7.13
CA PRO A 136 -29.64 -18.07 -6.18
C PRO A 136 -28.16 -18.08 -6.54
N ALA A 137 -27.65 -19.14 -7.20
CA ALA A 137 -26.26 -19.13 -7.66
C ALA A 137 -26.01 -18.16 -8.82
N LEU A 138 -26.97 -17.96 -9.73
CA LEU A 138 -26.82 -16.99 -10.82
C LEU A 138 -26.93 -15.55 -10.33
N GLU A 139 -27.79 -15.28 -9.35
CA GLU A 139 -27.82 -13.99 -8.66
C GLU A 139 -26.46 -13.68 -8.02
N LEU A 140 -25.85 -14.67 -7.35
CA LEU A 140 -24.49 -14.56 -6.83
C LEU A 140 -23.44 -14.33 -7.93
N VAL A 141 -23.56 -14.99 -9.08
CA VAL A 141 -22.68 -14.76 -10.25
C VAL A 141 -22.80 -13.31 -10.73
N TYR A 142 -24.02 -12.76 -10.83
CA TYR A 142 -24.23 -11.34 -11.13
C TYR A 142 -23.52 -10.45 -10.11
N LEU A 143 -23.81 -10.67 -8.82
CA LEU A 143 -23.23 -9.88 -7.74
C LEU A 143 -21.70 -9.95 -7.79
N MET A 144 -21.09 -11.08 -8.13
CA MET A 144 -19.63 -11.23 -8.23
C MET A 144 -19.01 -10.79 -9.56
N ASN A 145 -19.77 -10.12 -10.44
CA ASN A 145 -19.37 -9.71 -11.79
C ASN A 145 -18.96 -10.88 -12.69
N GLY A 146 -19.47 -12.09 -12.43
CA GLY A 146 -19.11 -13.30 -13.17
C GLY A 146 -19.58 -13.30 -14.63
N PHE A 147 -20.63 -12.55 -14.98
CA PHE A 147 -21.08 -12.43 -16.37
C PHE A 147 -20.06 -11.73 -17.28
N TYR A 148 -19.22 -10.83 -16.77
CA TYR A 148 -18.10 -10.26 -17.54
C TYR A 148 -17.04 -11.31 -17.92
N ILE A 149 -16.91 -12.38 -17.13
CA ILE A 149 -16.04 -13.52 -17.46
C ILE A 149 -16.72 -14.37 -18.52
N LEU A 150 -18.00 -14.72 -18.32
CA LEU A 150 -18.78 -15.52 -19.28
C LEU A 150 -18.98 -14.82 -20.63
N ALA A 151 -18.87 -13.49 -20.69
CA ALA A 151 -18.91 -12.72 -21.93
C ALA A 151 -17.94 -13.20 -23.02
N HIS A 152 -16.87 -13.89 -22.64
CA HIS A 152 -15.88 -14.46 -23.56
C HIS A 152 -16.30 -15.82 -24.15
N ASP A 153 -17.42 -16.40 -23.70
CA ASP A 153 -17.93 -17.72 -24.11
C ASP A 153 -19.42 -17.61 -24.47
N HIS A 154 -19.68 -17.33 -25.75
CA HIS A 154 -21.04 -17.11 -26.28
C HIS A 154 -21.97 -18.29 -26.04
N ASN A 155 -21.45 -19.52 -26.13
CA ASN A 155 -22.25 -20.73 -25.94
C ASN A 155 -22.74 -20.83 -24.50
N LYS A 156 -21.86 -20.59 -23.52
CA LYS A 156 -22.26 -20.58 -22.10
C LYS A 156 -23.25 -19.47 -21.78
N LEU A 157 -23.13 -18.30 -22.40
CA LEU A 157 -24.12 -17.23 -22.25
C LEU A 157 -25.50 -17.69 -22.74
N GLN A 158 -25.58 -18.29 -23.92
CA GLN A 158 -26.85 -18.78 -24.48
C GLN A 158 -27.46 -19.91 -23.63
N GLU A 159 -26.65 -20.86 -23.17
CA GLU A 159 -27.11 -21.90 -22.25
C GLU A 159 -27.65 -21.31 -20.95
N THR A 160 -26.96 -20.31 -20.40
CA THR A 160 -27.39 -19.65 -19.15
C THR A 160 -28.68 -18.86 -19.37
N LEU A 161 -28.83 -18.20 -20.52
CA LEU A 161 -30.05 -17.52 -20.91
C LEU A 161 -31.24 -18.49 -21.01
N ASN A 162 -31.03 -19.68 -21.57
CA ASN A 162 -32.07 -20.71 -21.63
C ASN A 162 -32.50 -21.17 -20.23
N ILE A 163 -31.55 -21.31 -19.28
CA ILE A 163 -31.86 -21.63 -17.88
C ILE A 163 -32.74 -20.53 -17.26
N VAL A 164 -32.37 -19.25 -17.42
CA VAL A 164 -33.13 -18.12 -16.89
C VAL A 164 -34.54 -18.05 -17.50
N ASN A 165 -34.65 -18.25 -18.82
CA ASN A 165 -35.95 -18.26 -19.51
C ASN A 165 -36.87 -19.39 -19.02
N ASN A 166 -36.33 -20.60 -18.84
CA ASN A 166 -37.10 -21.73 -18.34
C ASN A 166 -37.55 -21.49 -16.89
N ALA A 167 -36.67 -20.94 -16.05
CA ALA A 167 -37.01 -20.61 -14.67
C ALA A 167 -38.07 -19.50 -14.57
N LEU A 168 -37.98 -18.45 -15.40
CA LEU A 168 -39.00 -17.40 -15.47
C LEU A 168 -40.37 -17.96 -15.87
N LYS A 169 -40.39 -18.84 -16.87
CA LYS A 169 -41.63 -19.51 -17.30
C LYS A 169 -42.22 -20.38 -16.19
N ASP A 170 -41.39 -21.11 -15.45
CA ASP A 170 -41.81 -21.92 -14.32
C ASP A 170 -42.36 -21.04 -13.18
N LEU A 171 -41.69 -19.93 -12.87
CA LEU A 171 -42.11 -18.94 -11.88
C LEU A 171 -43.50 -18.37 -12.22
N GLU A 172 -43.71 -17.98 -13.48
CA GLU A 172 -45.00 -17.47 -13.96
C GLU A 172 -46.09 -18.54 -13.95
N LEU A 173 -45.78 -19.82 -14.06
CA LEU A 173 -46.81 -20.87 -14.07
C LEU A 173 -47.16 -21.35 -12.65
N ASN A 174 -46.16 -21.46 -11.78
CA ASN A 174 -46.29 -22.19 -10.52
C ASN A 174 -46.23 -21.30 -9.27
N HIS A 175 -45.72 -20.06 -9.38
CA HIS A 175 -45.34 -19.25 -8.21
C HIS A 175 -45.92 -17.82 -8.21
N GLN A 176 -46.88 -17.49 -9.08
CA GLN A 176 -47.46 -16.14 -9.18
C GLN A 176 -48.03 -15.58 -7.86
N ASN A 177 -48.52 -16.46 -6.99
CA ASN A 177 -49.13 -16.08 -5.72
C ASN A 177 -48.16 -16.15 -4.53
N ASP A 178 -46.89 -16.47 -4.77
CA ASP A 178 -45.89 -16.56 -3.70
C ASP A 178 -45.57 -15.17 -3.14
N GLN A 179 -45.33 -15.10 -1.84
CA GLN A 179 -45.07 -13.84 -1.12
C GLN A 179 -43.94 -13.01 -1.74
N PHE A 180 -42.91 -13.67 -2.28
CA PHE A 180 -41.74 -13.02 -2.87
C PHE A 180 -41.70 -13.15 -4.40
N TYR A 181 -42.87 -13.27 -5.05
CA TYR A 181 -42.97 -13.36 -6.51
C TYR A 181 -42.31 -12.15 -7.20
N ALA A 182 -42.61 -10.93 -6.74
CA ALA A 182 -42.06 -9.72 -7.34
C ALA A 182 -40.53 -9.71 -7.31
N ASP A 183 -39.91 -10.00 -6.16
CA ASP A 183 -38.44 -10.10 -6.02
C ASP A 183 -37.85 -11.19 -6.93
N SER A 184 -38.50 -12.36 -7.01
CA SER A 184 -38.04 -13.48 -7.84
C SER A 184 -38.11 -13.15 -9.33
N TYR A 185 -39.23 -12.56 -9.76
CA TYR A 185 -39.45 -12.15 -11.15
C TYR A 185 -38.48 -11.03 -11.53
N GLY A 186 -38.33 -10.01 -10.69
CA GLY A 186 -37.36 -8.94 -10.90
C GLY A 186 -35.90 -9.41 -10.94
N SER A 187 -35.53 -10.41 -10.13
CA SER A 187 -34.21 -11.06 -10.20
C SER A 187 -34.02 -11.79 -11.54
N GLY A 188 -35.04 -12.51 -12.00
CA GLY A 188 -35.02 -13.16 -13.32
C GLY A 188 -34.91 -12.18 -14.48
N LEU A 189 -35.67 -11.08 -14.46
CA LEU A 189 -35.54 -9.99 -15.44
C LEU A 189 -34.14 -9.38 -15.41
N LEU A 190 -33.55 -9.16 -14.22
CA LEU A 190 -32.22 -8.57 -14.11
C LEU A 190 -31.16 -9.50 -14.73
N LEU A 191 -31.23 -10.79 -14.41
CA LEU A 191 -30.32 -11.80 -14.95
C LEU A 191 -30.49 -11.94 -16.48
N ARG A 192 -31.73 -11.99 -16.97
CA ARG A 192 -32.03 -12.11 -18.40
C ARG A 192 -31.58 -10.87 -19.17
N GLY A 193 -31.84 -9.67 -18.65
CA GLY A 193 -31.41 -8.41 -19.24
C GLY A 193 -29.88 -8.29 -19.31
N VAL A 194 -29.15 -8.70 -18.27
CA VAL A 194 -27.67 -8.74 -18.29
C VAL A 194 -27.15 -9.73 -19.33
N LEU A 195 -27.78 -10.90 -19.46
CA LEU A 195 -27.42 -11.88 -20.49
C LEU A 195 -27.70 -11.35 -21.89
N PHE A 196 -28.86 -10.72 -22.12
CA PHE A 196 -29.17 -10.04 -23.37
C PHE A 196 -28.15 -8.94 -23.70
N HIS A 197 -27.74 -8.14 -22.71
CA HIS A 197 -26.69 -7.13 -22.87
C HIS A 197 -25.40 -7.78 -23.40
N PHE A 198 -24.86 -8.80 -22.73
CA PHE A 198 -23.63 -9.47 -23.19
C PHE A 198 -23.79 -10.23 -24.52
N LEU A 199 -25.02 -10.54 -24.91
CA LEU A 199 -25.36 -11.12 -26.22
C LEU A 199 -25.65 -10.04 -27.30
N HIS A 200 -25.47 -8.76 -26.97
CA HIS A 200 -25.75 -7.61 -27.84
C HIS A 200 -27.23 -7.48 -28.29
N ARG A 201 -28.16 -8.01 -27.49
CA ARG A 201 -29.61 -7.94 -27.65
C ARG A 201 -30.17 -6.78 -26.82
N TYR A 202 -29.78 -5.57 -27.21
CA TYR A 202 -29.96 -4.37 -26.38
C TYR A 202 -31.42 -3.97 -26.16
N ASP A 203 -32.30 -4.22 -27.14
CA ASP A 203 -33.71 -3.87 -27.04
C ASP A 203 -34.42 -4.75 -26.00
N GLU A 204 -34.19 -6.06 -26.05
CA GLU A 204 -34.72 -6.99 -25.05
C GLU A 204 -34.14 -6.72 -23.66
N ALA A 205 -32.84 -6.40 -23.57
CA ALA A 205 -32.23 -6.01 -22.31
C ALA A 205 -32.86 -4.73 -21.71
N HIS A 206 -33.13 -3.73 -22.54
CA HIS A 206 -33.81 -2.51 -22.11
C HIS A 206 -35.23 -2.79 -21.62
N GLN A 207 -35.98 -3.65 -22.30
CA GLN A 207 -37.33 -4.04 -21.88
C GLN A 207 -37.33 -4.64 -20.48
N ASP A 208 -36.45 -5.62 -20.22
CA ASP A 208 -36.33 -6.27 -18.90
C ASP A 208 -35.97 -5.25 -17.81
N PHE A 209 -35.01 -4.36 -18.08
CA PHE A 209 -34.62 -3.35 -17.10
C PHE A 209 -35.70 -2.28 -16.87
N ASP A 210 -36.44 -1.89 -17.90
CA ASP A 210 -37.56 -0.95 -17.78
C ASP A 210 -38.72 -1.54 -16.99
N GLU A 211 -38.99 -2.83 -17.16
CA GLU A 211 -40.00 -3.53 -16.37
C GLU A 211 -39.65 -3.52 -14.87
N ILE A 212 -38.39 -3.81 -14.51
CA ILE A 212 -37.92 -3.70 -13.12
C ILE A 212 -38.11 -2.27 -12.59
N ILE A 213 -37.73 -1.26 -13.37
CA ILE A 213 -37.87 0.15 -12.96
C ILE A 213 -39.35 0.50 -12.75
N ASN A 214 -40.25 0.05 -13.63
CA ASN A 214 -41.68 0.30 -13.51
C ASN A 214 -42.30 -0.42 -12.30
N MET A 215 -41.76 -1.58 -11.94
CA MET A 215 -42.18 -2.36 -10.76
C MET A 215 -41.57 -1.86 -9.44
N THR A 216 -40.79 -0.77 -9.42
CA THR A 216 -40.05 -0.29 -8.22
C THR A 216 -40.87 -0.32 -6.92
N LYS A 217 -42.15 0.08 -6.97
CA LYS A 217 -43.04 0.14 -5.79
C LYS A 217 -43.45 -1.22 -5.22
N GLN A 218 -43.22 -2.31 -5.95
CA GLN A 218 -43.55 -3.67 -5.53
C GLN A 218 -42.42 -4.35 -4.76
N PHE A 219 -41.21 -3.79 -4.79
CA PHE A 219 -40.06 -4.32 -4.06
C PHE A 219 -39.94 -3.71 -2.67
N ASP A 220 -39.26 -4.42 -1.77
CA ASP A 220 -38.76 -3.86 -0.51
C ASP A 220 -37.90 -2.61 -0.78
N GLU A 221 -38.03 -1.58 0.06
CA GLU A 221 -37.30 -0.30 -0.09
C GLU A 221 -35.78 -0.49 -0.17
N LYS A 222 -35.25 -1.56 0.43
CA LYS A 222 -33.82 -1.88 0.42
C LYS A 222 -33.43 -2.86 -0.69
N SER A 223 -34.31 -3.12 -1.66
CA SER A 223 -34.05 -4.01 -2.78
C SER A 223 -32.90 -3.48 -3.64
N LEU A 224 -32.03 -4.39 -4.06
CA LEU A 224 -30.95 -4.08 -4.98
C LEU A 224 -31.42 -4.01 -6.43
N LEU A 225 -32.61 -4.52 -6.77
CA LEU A 225 -33.03 -4.72 -8.16
C LEU A 225 -33.18 -3.41 -8.95
N PRO A 226 -33.95 -2.40 -8.48
CA PRO A 226 -34.13 -1.16 -9.24
C PRO A 226 -32.83 -0.39 -9.53
N PRO A 227 -31.95 -0.10 -8.54
CA PRO A 227 -30.72 0.64 -8.85
C PRO A 227 -29.77 -0.16 -9.74
N ASN A 228 -29.72 -1.49 -9.61
CA ASN A 228 -28.92 -2.33 -10.51
C ASN A 228 -29.47 -2.32 -11.94
N ALA A 229 -30.78 -2.39 -12.15
CA ALA A 229 -31.39 -2.28 -13.48
C ALA A 229 -31.07 -0.93 -14.16
N VAL A 230 -31.18 0.18 -13.41
CA VAL A 230 -30.80 1.52 -13.90
C VAL A 230 -29.32 1.58 -14.28
N PHE A 231 -28.44 1.00 -13.45
CA PHE A 231 -27.02 0.89 -13.74
C PHE A 231 -26.74 0.09 -15.02
N GLU A 232 -27.35 -1.09 -15.20
CA GLU A 232 -27.12 -1.92 -16.39
C GLU A 232 -27.65 -1.25 -17.67
N LYS A 233 -28.76 -0.49 -17.60
CA LYS A 233 -29.16 0.38 -18.73
C LYS A 233 -28.07 1.39 -19.09
N ALA A 234 -27.39 1.97 -18.10
CA ALA A 234 -26.29 2.89 -18.35
C ALA A 234 -25.11 2.20 -19.05
N MET A 235 -24.85 0.94 -18.71
CA MET A 235 -23.80 0.13 -19.36
C MET A 235 -24.12 -0.16 -20.83
N ILE A 236 -25.38 -0.43 -21.17
CA ILE A 236 -25.80 -0.53 -22.58
C ILE A 236 -25.54 0.78 -23.33
N TYR A 237 -25.90 1.93 -22.74
CA TYR A 237 -25.64 3.23 -23.36
C TYR A 237 -24.14 3.52 -23.52
N LEU A 238 -23.29 3.00 -22.61
CA LEU A 238 -21.84 3.07 -22.76
C LEU A 238 -21.36 2.27 -23.97
N ASP A 239 -21.84 1.03 -24.14
CA ASP A 239 -21.49 0.19 -25.29
C ASP A 239 -21.94 0.82 -26.62
N LEU A 240 -23.13 1.40 -26.64
CA LEU A 240 -23.67 2.16 -27.77
C LEU A 240 -23.01 3.54 -27.97
N LYS A 241 -22.04 3.89 -27.11
CA LYS A 241 -21.33 5.18 -27.11
C LYS A 241 -22.25 6.41 -26.96
N GLN A 242 -23.44 6.22 -26.38
CA GLN A 242 -24.40 7.28 -26.07
C GLN A 242 -24.08 7.91 -24.71
N LYS A 243 -22.95 8.63 -24.66
CA LYS A 243 -22.35 9.15 -23.42
C LYS A 243 -23.33 9.94 -22.54
N GLN A 244 -24.14 10.83 -23.13
CA GLN A 244 -25.05 11.69 -22.37
C GLN A 244 -26.08 10.86 -21.60
N LYS A 245 -26.72 9.89 -22.28
CA LYS A 245 -27.67 8.97 -21.66
C LYS A 245 -26.99 8.06 -20.64
N ALA A 246 -25.79 7.55 -20.93
CA ALA A 246 -25.02 6.77 -19.97
C ALA A 246 -24.80 7.56 -18.67
N ASN A 247 -24.34 8.81 -18.75
CA ASN A 247 -24.13 9.65 -17.58
C ASN A 247 -25.43 9.96 -16.83
N GLU A 248 -26.52 10.22 -17.57
CA GLU A 248 -27.86 10.43 -16.99
C GLU A 248 -28.30 9.23 -16.13
N TYR A 249 -28.25 8.02 -16.68
CA TYR A 249 -28.65 6.81 -15.95
C TYR A 249 -27.69 6.46 -14.80
N LEU A 250 -26.37 6.71 -14.94
CA LEU A 250 -25.43 6.57 -13.83
C LEU A 250 -25.76 7.52 -12.67
N GLN A 251 -26.12 8.77 -12.96
CA GLN A 251 -26.56 9.73 -11.94
C GLN A 251 -27.91 9.31 -11.33
N LYS A 252 -28.85 8.85 -12.16
CA LYS A 252 -30.15 8.34 -11.70
C LYS A 252 -29.98 7.20 -10.70
N SER A 253 -29.09 6.25 -10.98
CA SER A 253 -28.79 5.13 -10.09
C SER A 253 -28.24 5.56 -8.72
N ILE A 254 -27.58 6.72 -8.61
CA ILE A 254 -27.06 7.27 -7.35
C ILE A 254 -28.13 8.09 -6.62
N ASN A 255 -28.86 8.93 -7.35
CA ASN A 255 -29.70 9.97 -6.76
C ASN A 255 -31.07 9.45 -6.33
N ASP A 256 -31.62 8.49 -7.07
CA ASP A 256 -33.00 8.03 -6.89
C ASP A 256 -33.12 6.89 -5.86
N TYR A 257 -32.00 6.27 -5.46
CA TYR A 257 -31.98 5.09 -4.58
C TYR A 257 -30.92 5.22 -3.48
N LYS A 258 -31.26 4.84 -2.24
CA LYS A 258 -30.36 4.91 -1.08
C LYS A 258 -30.61 3.75 -0.11
N ASP A 259 -29.61 3.41 0.69
CA ASP A 259 -29.69 2.44 1.80
C ASP A 259 -30.13 1.01 1.38
N TYR A 260 -30.00 0.68 0.09
CA TYR A 260 -30.31 -0.63 -0.46
C TYR A 260 -29.19 -1.65 -0.22
N GLN A 261 -29.52 -2.93 -0.39
CA GLN A 261 -28.57 -4.01 -0.23
C GLN A 261 -27.39 -3.87 -1.20
N LEU A 262 -26.17 -3.99 -0.66
CA LEU A 262 -24.92 -3.92 -1.44
C LEU A 262 -24.72 -2.58 -2.18
N GLU A 263 -25.29 -1.47 -1.68
CA GLU A 263 -25.11 -0.12 -2.24
C GLU A 263 -23.65 0.26 -2.48
N SER A 264 -22.76 0.01 -1.51
CA SER A 264 -21.33 0.30 -1.65
C SER A 264 -20.68 -0.44 -2.82
N ARG A 265 -21.17 -1.63 -3.15
CA ARG A 265 -20.69 -2.43 -4.28
C ARG A 265 -21.16 -1.84 -5.61
N LEU A 266 -22.43 -1.44 -5.71
CA LEU A 266 -22.93 -0.81 -6.93
C LEU A 266 -22.28 0.56 -7.16
N HIS A 267 -22.07 1.37 -6.11
CA HIS A 267 -21.37 2.65 -6.21
C HIS A 267 -19.93 2.50 -6.72
N PHE A 268 -19.24 1.40 -6.38
CA PHE A 268 -17.93 1.12 -6.95
C PHE A 268 -18.00 0.90 -8.47
N ARG A 269 -19.01 0.16 -8.95
CA ARG A 269 -19.25 -0.08 -10.38
C ARG A 269 -19.63 1.20 -11.12
N ILE A 270 -20.50 2.02 -10.53
CA ILE A 270 -20.88 3.33 -11.09
C ILE A 270 -19.66 4.24 -11.23
N ASN A 271 -18.82 4.33 -10.20
CA ASN A 271 -17.62 5.15 -10.26
C ASN A 271 -16.64 4.70 -11.35
N ALA A 272 -16.48 3.38 -11.55
CA ALA A 272 -15.68 2.86 -12.66
C ALA A 272 -16.28 3.24 -14.02
N ALA A 273 -17.59 3.08 -14.20
CA ALA A 273 -18.29 3.47 -15.42
C ALA A 273 -18.19 4.98 -15.70
N MET A 274 -18.29 5.83 -14.68
CA MET A 274 -18.12 7.29 -14.79
C MET A 274 -16.70 7.68 -15.23
N GLN A 275 -15.67 6.90 -14.87
CA GLN A 275 -14.32 7.12 -15.39
C GLN A 275 -14.24 6.82 -16.88
N THR A 276 -14.90 5.76 -17.36
CA THR A 276 -15.01 5.44 -18.80
C THR A 276 -15.70 6.58 -19.56
N VAL A 277 -16.82 7.10 -19.04
CA VAL A 277 -17.53 8.27 -19.59
C VAL A 277 -16.57 9.47 -19.76
N LYS A 278 -15.74 9.77 -18.74
CA LYS A 278 -14.75 10.85 -18.79
C LYS A 278 -13.63 10.62 -19.80
N GLN A 279 -13.19 9.37 -19.98
CA GLN A 279 -12.16 9.04 -20.97
C GLN A 279 -12.68 9.22 -22.40
N MET A 280 -13.96 8.88 -22.66
CA MET A 280 -14.58 9.07 -23.97
C MET A 280 -14.63 10.55 -24.41
N ASP A 281 -14.76 11.49 -23.47
CA ASP A 281 -14.66 12.93 -23.77
C ASP A 281 -13.29 13.33 -24.32
N ASN A 282 -12.23 12.77 -23.71
CA ASN A 282 -10.86 13.09 -24.10
C ASN A 282 -10.53 12.54 -25.50
N ASP A 283 -11.13 11.42 -25.89
CA ASP A 283 -10.91 10.81 -27.20
C ASP A 283 -11.79 11.41 -28.32
N LEU A 284 -13.02 11.84 -28.01
CA LEU A 284 -13.87 12.62 -28.93
C LEU A 284 -13.26 14.00 -29.26
N ASN A 285 -12.62 14.63 -28.27
CA ASN A 285 -11.88 15.88 -28.47
C ASN A 285 -10.66 15.72 -29.37
N LYS A 286 -10.05 14.52 -29.45
CA LYS A 286 -8.96 14.22 -30.40
C LYS A 286 -9.44 13.95 -31.83
N LYS A 287 -10.64 13.37 -32.02
CA LYS A 287 -11.18 13.03 -33.36
C LYS A 287 -11.87 14.19 -34.08
N THR A 288 -12.50 15.12 -33.36
CA THR A 288 -13.28 16.22 -33.95
C THR A 288 -12.41 17.27 -34.68
N ILE A 289 -11.10 17.29 -34.42
CA ILE A 289 -10.13 18.22 -35.01
C ILE A 289 -9.92 17.97 -36.54
N PHE A 290 -10.37 16.84 -37.10
CA PHE A 290 -10.02 16.46 -38.48
C PHE A 290 -11.03 16.85 -39.58
N ILE A 291 -12.28 17.29 -39.28
CA ILE A 291 -13.37 17.24 -40.28
C ILE A 291 -13.94 18.58 -40.81
N ASN A 292 -13.75 19.77 -40.23
CA ASN A 292 -14.47 20.96 -40.77
C ASN A 292 -13.66 22.26 -40.91
N LYS A 293 -13.09 22.45 -42.11
CA LYS A 293 -12.15 23.53 -42.48
C LYS A 293 -12.80 24.89 -42.84
N LYS A 294 -14.14 25.01 -42.87
CA LYS A 294 -14.85 26.28 -43.18
C LYS A 294 -15.37 27.06 -41.98
N ARG A 295 -15.38 26.47 -40.78
CA ARG A 295 -15.71 27.16 -39.51
C ARG A 295 -14.51 27.88 -38.88
N ILE A 296 -13.33 27.71 -39.49
CA ILE A 296 -12.02 28.13 -38.96
C ILE A 296 -11.90 29.65 -38.91
N ASP A 297 -12.44 30.41 -39.87
CA ASP A 297 -12.26 31.87 -39.88
C ASP A 297 -13.05 32.59 -38.78
N TYR A 298 -14.22 32.07 -38.38
CA TYR A 298 -14.97 32.60 -37.23
C TYR A 298 -14.35 32.15 -35.88
N LEU A 299 -13.80 30.93 -35.84
CA LEU A 299 -13.09 30.39 -34.68
C LEU A 299 -11.72 31.03 -34.47
N LEU A 300 -11.05 31.56 -35.49
CA LEU A 300 -9.77 32.27 -35.34
C LEU A 300 -9.94 33.56 -34.52
N THR A 301 -11.02 34.32 -34.75
CA THR A 301 -11.41 35.48 -33.92
C THR A 301 -11.83 35.11 -32.50
N LEU A 302 -12.31 33.89 -32.25
CA LEU A 302 -12.68 33.39 -30.91
C LEU A 302 -11.51 32.66 -30.20
N LEU A 303 -10.55 32.13 -30.96
CA LEU A 303 -9.34 31.49 -30.45
C LEU A 303 -8.34 32.52 -29.92
N GLU A 304 -8.34 33.76 -30.45
CA GLU A 304 -7.58 34.85 -29.84
C GLU A 304 -8.06 35.21 -28.42
N SER A 305 -9.34 34.97 -28.08
CA SER A 305 -9.86 35.17 -26.71
C SER A 305 -9.70 33.96 -25.79
N LEU A 306 -9.72 32.72 -26.31
CA LEU A 306 -9.51 31.48 -25.54
C LEU A 306 -8.03 31.08 -25.35
N ASN A 307 -7.11 31.60 -26.16
CA ASN A 307 -5.68 31.40 -25.93
C ASN A 307 -5.22 32.05 -24.61
N PHE A 308 -6.00 33.01 -24.09
CA PHE A 308 -5.76 33.61 -22.79
C PHE A 308 -5.95 32.61 -21.65
N ASP A 309 -6.96 31.72 -21.68
CA ASP A 309 -7.28 30.81 -20.56
C ASP A 309 -6.40 29.57 -20.47
N LEU A 310 -5.96 28.99 -21.59
CA LEU A 310 -5.02 27.86 -21.60
C LEU A 310 -3.60 28.32 -21.28
N ILE A 311 -3.18 29.50 -21.78
CA ILE A 311 -1.93 30.13 -21.37
C ILE A 311 -2.02 30.53 -19.90
N TYR A 312 -3.17 31.03 -19.42
CA TYR A 312 -3.40 31.39 -18.01
C TYR A 312 -3.41 30.17 -17.09
N LEU A 313 -4.04 29.05 -17.45
CA LEU A 313 -4.01 27.80 -16.66
C LEU A 313 -2.63 27.15 -16.68
N ALA A 314 -1.91 27.19 -17.81
CA ALA A 314 -0.52 26.77 -17.87
C ALA A 314 0.39 27.72 -17.07
N TRP A 315 0.11 29.03 -17.07
CA TRP A 315 0.76 30.03 -16.23
C TRP A 315 0.47 29.81 -14.75
N LEU A 316 -0.78 29.57 -14.36
CA LEU A 316 -1.19 29.27 -12.99
C LEU A 316 -0.57 27.95 -12.53
N TRP A 317 -0.54 26.91 -13.37
CA TRP A 317 0.20 25.69 -13.06
C TRP A 317 1.70 25.97 -12.93
N THR A 318 2.30 26.78 -13.79
CA THR A 318 3.72 27.17 -13.68
C THR A 318 3.99 28.02 -12.43
N LEU A 319 3.04 28.86 -12.02
CA LEU A 319 3.07 29.73 -10.84
C LEU A 319 2.87 28.93 -9.54
N PHE A 320 1.97 27.94 -9.54
CA PHE A 320 1.63 27.13 -8.37
C PHE A 320 2.45 25.84 -8.26
N LYS A 321 3.03 25.31 -9.33
CA LYS A 321 3.95 24.16 -9.29
C LYS A 321 5.09 24.33 -8.27
N PRO A 322 5.80 25.48 -8.19
CA PRO A 322 6.80 25.68 -7.14
C PRO A 322 6.16 25.67 -5.75
N LEU A 323 4.95 26.21 -5.58
CA LEU A 323 4.21 26.15 -4.32
C LEU A 323 3.80 24.72 -3.97
N CYS A 324 3.31 23.93 -4.91
CA CYS A 324 2.93 22.52 -4.70
C CYS A 324 4.16 21.65 -4.40
N LEU A 325 5.28 21.84 -5.10
CA LEU A 325 6.55 21.16 -4.79
C LEU A 325 7.10 21.58 -3.42
N LEU A 326 6.95 22.86 -3.07
CA LEU A 326 7.27 23.38 -1.76
C LEU A 326 6.40 22.71 -0.68
N LEU A 327 5.08 22.67 -0.86
CA LEU A 327 4.15 22.01 0.07
C LEU A 327 4.43 20.50 0.20
N LEU A 328 4.71 19.81 -0.92
CA LEU A 328 5.08 18.40 -0.92
C LEU A 328 6.36 18.16 -0.11
N SER A 329 7.40 18.98 -0.35
CA SER A 329 8.70 18.85 0.32
C SER A 329 8.69 19.32 1.78
N LEU A 330 7.83 20.25 2.16
CA LEU A 330 7.75 20.78 3.52
C LEU A 330 6.86 19.95 4.43
N PHE A 331 5.78 19.36 3.90
CA PHE A 331 4.77 18.71 4.74
C PHE A 331 4.65 17.21 4.47
N LEU A 332 4.57 16.80 3.20
CA LEU A 332 4.21 15.42 2.85
C LEU A 332 5.39 14.44 3.00
N LEU A 333 6.58 14.79 2.50
CA LEU A 333 7.77 13.95 2.62
C LEU A 333 8.22 13.79 4.10
N PRO A 334 8.28 14.88 4.91
CA PRO A 334 8.54 14.74 6.34
C PRO A 334 7.48 13.94 7.08
N ALA A 335 6.19 14.13 6.77
CA ALA A 335 5.11 13.37 7.39
C ALA A 335 5.25 11.86 7.12
N ALA A 336 5.64 11.46 5.91
CA ALA A 336 5.84 10.05 5.56
C ALA A 336 6.96 9.39 6.39
N ILE A 337 8.10 10.06 6.56
CA ILE A 337 9.19 9.53 7.40
C ILE A 337 8.81 9.56 8.88
N LEU A 338 8.14 10.61 9.35
CA LEU A 338 7.64 10.64 10.73
C LEU A 338 6.67 9.49 10.99
N LEU A 339 5.71 9.24 10.10
CA LEU A 339 4.80 8.10 10.20
C LEU A 339 5.57 6.78 10.31
N PHE A 340 6.65 6.61 9.54
CA PHE A 340 7.46 5.39 9.57
C PHE A 340 8.27 5.23 10.87
N VAL A 341 8.87 6.32 11.39
CA VAL A 341 9.59 6.31 12.67
C VAL A 341 8.64 6.06 13.84
N TYR A 342 7.51 6.78 13.88
CA TYR A 342 6.49 6.59 14.91
C TYR A 342 5.80 5.23 14.80
N GLY A 343 5.59 4.72 13.59
CA GLY A 343 5.12 3.35 13.34
C GLY A 343 6.10 2.31 13.85
N SER A 344 7.41 2.49 13.64
CA SER A 344 8.46 1.63 14.19
C SER A 344 8.45 1.64 15.73
N SER A 345 8.22 2.81 16.33
CA SER A 345 8.11 2.92 17.79
C SER A 345 6.84 2.30 18.35
N LEU A 346 5.70 2.49 17.69
CA LEU A 346 4.44 1.82 18.03
C LEU A 346 4.57 0.30 17.91
N PHE A 347 5.24 -0.19 16.87
CA PHE A 347 5.56 -1.60 16.73
C PHE A 347 6.40 -2.11 17.91
N CYS A 348 7.45 -1.37 18.32
CA CYS A 348 8.23 -1.73 19.51
C CYS A 348 7.38 -1.74 20.78
N LEU A 349 6.48 -0.77 20.95
CA LEU A 349 5.55 -0.70 22.09
C LEU A 349 4.62 -1.91 22.16
N ILE A 350 3.97 -2.25 21.04
CA ILE A 350 3.08 -3.42 20.94
C ILE A 350 3.89 -4.70 21.17
N TYR A 351 5.06 -4.82 20.55
CA TYR A 351 5.93 -5.98 20.68
C TYR A 351 6.38 -6.19 22.14
N LYS A 352 6.78 -5.11 22.83
CA LYS A 352 7.15 -5.12 24.26
C LYS A 352 5.98 -5.56 25.13
N HIS A 353 4.78 -5.06 24.83
CA HIS A 353 3.58 -5.41 25.58
C HIS A 353 3.21 -6.90 25.41
N TRP A 354 3.19 -7.41 24.18
CA TRP A 354 2.86 -8.81 23.90
C TRP A 354 3.90 -9.81 24.39
N ASN A 355 5.18 -9.43 24.41
CA ASN A 355 6.26 -10.31 24.85
C ASN A 355 6.69 -10.06 26.31
N ARG A 356 5.86 -9.38 27.12
CA ARG A 356 6.17 -9.08 28.53
C ARG A 356 6.39 -10.32 29.41
N LEU A 357 5.90 -11.49 29.00
CA LEU A 357 6.16 -12.76 29.70
C LEU A 357 7.47 -13.44 29.25
N LYS A 358 7.98 -13.12 28.04
CA LYS A 358 9.25 -13.66 27.52
C LYS A 358 10.49 -12.99 28.10
N THR A 359 10.36 -11.81 28.73
CA THR A 359 11.47 -11.16 29.44
C THR A 359 12.04 -12.02 30.58
N ALA A 360 11.29 -13.01 31.08
CA ALA A 360 11.76 -13.94 32.11
C ALA A 360 12.56 -15.13 31.54
N TYR A 361 12.54 -15.37 30.21
CA TYR A 361 13.03 -16.61 29.59
C TYR A 361 13.93 -16.42 28.36
N SER A 362 14.26 -15.18 27.97
CA SER A 362 15.09 -14.91 26.79
C SER A 362 16.13 -13.82 27.05
N ASP A 363 17.36 -14.06 26.58
CA ASP A 363 18.50 -13.15 26.79
C ASP A 363 18.41 -11.84 25.99
N ASP A 364 17.56 -11.76 24.96
CA ASP A 364 17.38 -10.56 24.14
C ASP A 364 15.95 -10.41 23.61
N LEU A 365 15.09 -9.77 24.42
CA LEU A 365 13.70 -9.44 24.09
C LEU A 365 13.57 -8.83 22.67
N TRP A 366 14.49 -7.94 22.32
CA TRP A 366 14.38 -7.08 21.15
C TRP A 366 14.87 -7.73 19.86
N TYR A 367 15.54 -8.88 19.91
CA TYR A 367 16.18 -9.51 18.75
C TYR A 367 15.23 -9.64 17.55
N GLY A 368 14.06 -10.26 17.76
CA GLY A 368 13.06 -10.46 16.71
C GLY A 368 12.48 -9.15 16.19
N ALA A 369 12.12 -8.22 17.08
CA ALA A 369 11.59 -6.92 16.71
C ALA A 369 12.59 -6.11 15.86
N LEU A 370 13.87 -6.09 16.26
CA LEU A 370 14.92 -5.37 15.56
C LEU A 370 15.27 -6.01 14.21
N LYS A 371 15.23 -7.34 14.06
CA LYS A 371 15.38 -7.98 12.75
C LYS A 371 14.25 -7.59 11.80
N THR A 372 13.00 -7.61 12.26
CA THR A 372 11.84 -7.18 11.47
C THR A 372 11.97 -5.71 11.06
N LEU A 373 12.30 -4.84 12.03
CA LEU A 373 12.52 -3.43 11.75
C LEU A 373 13.69 -3.21 10.78
N ALA A 374 14.81 -3.90 10.94
CA ALA A 374 15.94 -3.79 10.03
C ALA A 374 15.55 -4.13 8.58
N ILE A 375 14.76 -5.18 8.35
CA ILE A 375 14.27 -5.54 7.00
C ILE A 375 13.41 -4.41 6.42
N LEU A 376 12.47 -3.89 7.23
CA LEU A 376 11.62 -2.78 6.82
C LEU A 376 12.42 -1.52 6.49
N TRP A 377 13.44 -1.23 7.30
CA TRP A 377 14.29 -0.05 7.17
C TRP A 377 15.21 -0.16 5.95
N GLU A 378 15.73 -1.35 5.68
CA GLU A 378 16.48 -1.63 4.45
C GLU A 378 15.60 -1.43 3.22
N LEU A 379 14.39 -1.98 3.20
CA LEU A 379 13.44 -1.78 2.09
C LEU A 379 13.11 -0.30 1.90
N GLN A 380 12.82 0.42 2.98
CA GLN A 380 12.54 1.85 2.93
C GLN A 380 13.75 2.64 2.38
N GLY A 381 14.95 2.37 2.90
CA GLY A 381 16.19 3.03 2.45
C GLY A 381 16.47 2.77 0.97
N ASN A 382 16.25 1.53 0.50
CA ASN A 382 16.40 1.17 -0.91
C ASN A 382 15.38 1.91 -1.80
N ILE A 383 14.10 1.94 -1.40
CA ILE A 383 13.04 2.58 -2.21
C ILE A 383 13.16 4.10 -2.20
N TRP A 384 13.41 4.69 -1.04
CA TRP A 384 13.39 6.14 -0.87
C TRP A 384 14.68 6.80 -1.33
N HIS A 385 15.82 6.21 -0.94
CA HIS A 385 17.15 6.79 -1.16
C HIS A 385 18.01 5.98 -2.12
N GLY A 386 17.62 4.76 -2.52
CA GLY A 386 18.55 3.83 -3.15
C GLY A 386 19.77 3.59 -2.25
N TYR A 387 19.55 3.46 -0.94
CA TYR A 387 20.60 3.47 0.08
C TYR A 387 21.59 2.31 -0.08
N GLU A 388 22.88 2.63 -0.13
CA GLU A 388 23.99 1.68 -0.26
C GLU A 388 25.03 1.89 0.84
N VAL A 389 25.82 0.84 1.10
CA VAL A 389 26.96 0.90 2.03
C VAL A 389 28.16 0.28 1.32
N GLU A 390 29.27 1.02 1.27
CA GLU A 390 30.58 0.56 0.84
C GLU A 390 31.53 0.46 2.05
N GLY A 391 32.37 -0.58 2.09
CA GLY A 391 33.26 -0.85 3.22
C GLY A 391 32.56 -1.56 4.39
N LEU A 392 31.43 -2.24 4.15
CA LEU A 392 30.71 -2.95 5.22
C LEU A 392 31.58 -4.04 5.86
N GLU A 393 32.46 -4.65 5.07
CA GLU A 393 33.52 -5.59 5.42
C GLU A 393 34.50 -5.03 6.46
N HIS A 394 34.75 -3.72 6.48
CA HIS A 394 35.67 -3.06 7.41
C HIS A 394 35.26 -3.16 8.88
N ILE A 395 33.99 -3.46 9.18
CA ILE A 395 33.54 -3.71 10.56
C ILE A 395 34.03 -5.10 10.99
N PRO A 396 34.91 -5.27 11.98
CA PRO A 396 35.29 -6.60 12.46
C PRO A 396 34.07 -7.43 12.91
N THR A 397 34.11 -8.76 12.80
CA THR A 397 33.02 -9.64 13.26
C THR A 397 32.92 -9.73 14.79
N LYS A 398 34.01 -9.42 15.51
CA LYS A 398 34.10 -9.44 16.98
C LYS A 398 34.93 -8.25 17.47
N GLY A 399 34.82 -7.96 18.77
CA GLY A 399 35.63 -6.95 19.45
C GLY A 399 35.09 -5.51 19.36
N PRO A 400 35.64 -4.60 20.17
CA PRO A 400 35.21 -3.20 20.27
C PRO A 400 35.39 -2.44 18.95
N VAL A 401 34.33 -1.81 18.46
CA VAL A 401 34.39 -0.98 17.25
C VAL A 401 33.73 0.36 17.51
N LEU A 402 34.45 1.44 17.20
CA LEU A 402 33.93 2.80 17.28
C LEU A 402 33.79 3.39 15.87
N ILE A 403 32.57 3.51 15.38
CA ILE A 403 32.26 4.23 14.14
C ILE A 403 32.22 5.72 14.46
N VAL A 404 33.13 6.50 13.87
CA VAL A 404 33.16 7.96 14.03
C VAL A 404 32.66 8.59 12.76
N PHE A 405 31.53 9.28 12.83
CA PHE A 405 30.80 9.71 11.64
C PHE A 405 30.53 11.21 11.57
N TYR A 406 30.48 11.71 10.34
CA TYR A 406 30.00 13.06 10.01
C TYR A 406 28.49 13.18 10.31
N HIS A 407 28.06 14.16 11.12
CA HIS A 407 26.63 14.31 11.41
C HIS A 407 25.89 14.99 10.24
N GLY A 408 24.88 14.34 9.67
CA GLY A 408 23.89 15.00 8.78
C GLY A 408 22.98 15.99 9.53
N ALA A 409 22.06 16.69 8.86
CA ALA A 409 21.10 17.52 9.62
C ALA A 409 20.14 16.65 10.44
N LEU A 410 19.72 15.52 9.87
CA LEU A 410 19.02 14.43 10.55
C LEU A 410 19.82 13.14 10.33
N PRO A 411 20.02 12.28 11.35
CA PRO A 411 20.78 11.05 11.25
C PRO A 411 19.94 9.89 10.66
N ILE A 412 19.25 10.14 9.54
CA ILE A 412 18.41 9.13 8.87
C ILE A 412 19.29 8.05 8.21
N ASP A 413 20.46 8.46 7.73
CA ASP A 413 21.49 7.57 7.19
C ASP A 413 21.99 6.54 8.22
N PHE A 414 22.09 6.94 9.48
CA PHE A 414 22.53 6.05 10.55
C PHE A 414 21.52 4.92 10.82
N TYR A 415 20.24 5.22 10.73
CA TYR A 415 19.17 4.24 10.86
C TYR A 415 19.22 3.16 9.78
N TYR A 416 19.54 3.53 8.54
CA TYR A 416 19.76 2.56 7.47
C TYR A 416 21.07 1.79 7.64
N LEU A 417 22.13 2.43 8.15
CA LEU A 417 23.38 1.73 8.48
C LEU A 417 23.14 0.67 9.55
N PHE A 418 22.41 1.00 10.61
CA PHE A 418 22.03 0.04 11.64
C PHE A 418 21.40 -1.22 11.03
N ALA A 419 20.43 -1.04 10.13
CA ALA A 419 19.77 -2.14 9.46
C ALA A 419 20.74 -3.01 8.65
N LYS A 420 21.61 -2.39 7.83
CA LYS A 420 22.61 -3.11 7.03
C LYS A 420 23.63 -3.86 7.90
N VAL A 421 24.17 -3.23 8.94
CA VAL A 421 25.14 -3.92 9.83
C VAL A 421 24.46 -5.09 10.56
N TRP A 422 23.21 -4.90 10.99
CA TRP A 422 22.45 -5.96 11.68
C TRP A 422 22.10 -7.15 10.78
N LEU A 423 21.74 -6.89 9.52
CA LEU A 423 21.34 -7.94 8.58
C LEU A 423 22.54 -8.67 7.97
N TYR A 424 23.60 -7.95 7.60
CA TYR A 424 24.72 -8.52 6.83
C TYR A 424 25.96 -8.84 7.67
N ARG A 425 26.17 -8.16 8.81
CA ARG A 425 27.30 -8.45 9.73
C ARG A 425 26.87 -9.12 11.03
N ASN A 426 25.56 -9.22 11.28
CA ASN A 426 24.98 -9.74 12.51
C ASN A 426 25.54 -9.08 13.79
N ARG A 427 25.88 -7.77 13.69
CA ARG A 427 26.37 -6.96 14.83
C ARG A 427 25.41 -5.81 15.10
N ARG A 428 25.13 -5.53 16.39
CA ARG A 428 24.34 -4.36 16.78
C ARG A 428 25.21 -3.12 16.78
N VAL A 429 24.74 -2.07 16.10
CA VAL A 429 25.29 -0.73 16.26
C VAL A 429 24.51 -0.03 17.38
N ARG A 430 25.19 0.30 18.47
CA ARG A 430 24.67 1.17 19.53
C ARG A 430 24.97 2.61 19.16
N VAL A 431 24.09 3.52 19.55
CA VAL A 431 24.27 4.95 19.32
C VAL A 431 24.15 5.70 20.63
N VAL A 432 24.93 6.77 20.75
CA VAL A 432 24.78 7.73 21.84
C VAL A 432 24.07 8.96 21.31
N ALA A 433 22.97 9.31 21.96
CA ALA A 433 22.16 10.45 21.60
C ALA A 433 22.20 11.52 22.69
N ASP A 434 21.91 12.77 22.31
CA ASP A 434 21.74 13.85 23.27
C ASP A 434 20.47 13.61 24.12
N LYS A 435 20.49 14.08 25.37
CA LYS A 435 19.40 13.89 26.35
C LYS A 435 18.04 14.38 25.83
N PHE A 436 18.01 15.40 24.96
CA PHE A 436 16.74 15.91 24.44
C PHE A 436 16.01 14.88 23.56
N VAL A 437 16.74 13.99 22.86
CA VAL A 437 16.15 13.00 21.94
C VAL A 437 15.24 12.03 22.70
N PHE A 438 15.60 11.68 23.93
CA PHE A 438 14.81 10.83 24.82
C PHE A 438 13.57 11.53 25.39
N LYS A 439 13.49 12.87 25.29
CA LYS A 439 12.31 13.64 25.72
C LYS A 439 11.27 13.78 24.61
N ILE A 440 11.58 13.36 23.38
CA ILE A 440 10.63 13.42 22.26
C ILE A 440 9.53 12.37 22.52
N PRO A 441 8.25 12.80 22.63
CA PRO A 441 7.15 11.89 22.90
C PRO A 441 7.09 10.78 21.87
N GLY A 442 6.90 9.55 22.34
CA GLY A 442 6.74 8.37 21.50
C GLY A 442 8.02 7.75 20.94
N LEU A 443 9.22 8.32 21.13
CA LEU A 443 10.48 7.69 20.64
C LEU A 443 11.20 6.82 21.67
N GLY A 444 10.85 6.92 22.96
CA GLY A 444 11.58 6.26 24.04
C GLY A 444 11.75 4.75 23.87
N THR A 445 10.68 4.03 23.50
CA THR A 445 10.72 2.57 23.33
C THR A 445 11.54 2.12 22.13
N LEU A 446 11.51 2.88 21.03
CA LEU A 446 12.36 2.61 19.88
C LEU A 446 13.85 2.83 20.22
N LEU A 447 14.16 3.91 20.94
CA LEU A 447 15.53 4.19 21.40
C LEU A 447 16.04 3.11 22.36
N GLU A 448 15.18 2.66 23.28
CA GLU A 448 15.45 1.54 24.19
C GLU A 448 15.74 0.25 23.41
N ALA A 449 14.90 -0.09 22.42
CA ALA A 449 15.11 -1.27 21.59
C ALA A 449 16.45 -1.23 20.84
N LEU A 450 16.81 -0.06 20.29
CA LEU A 450 18.12 0.15 19.66
C LEU A 450 19.29 0.11 20.67
N GLY A 451 19.01 0.17 21.97
CA GLY A 451 19.98 0.37 23.05
C GLY A 451 20.72 1.69 22.93
N SER A 452 20.01 2.73 22.47
CA SER A 452 20.49 4.09 22.50
C SER A 452 20.54 4.57 23.95
N GLN A 453 21.65 5.20 24.33
CA GLN A 453 21.84 5.74 25.67
C GLN A 453 22.30 7.21 25.63
N PRO A 454 22.06 7.98 26.71
CA PRO A 454 22.62 9.32 26.82
C PRO A 454 24.15 9.31 26.75
N ALA A 455 24.71 10.22 25.96
CA ALA A 455 26.16 10.30 25.75
C ALA A 455 26.92 10.62 27.05
N THR A 456 27.55 9.62 27.66
CA THR A 456 28.54 9.77 28.75
C THR A 456 29.75 8.88 28.47
N SER A 457 30.95 9.32 28.87
CA SER A 457 32.19 8.56 28.61
C SER A 457 32.18 7.18 29.24
N GLY A 458 31.65 7.04 30.45
CA GLY A 458 31.56 5.75 31.17
C GLY A 458 30.68 4.73 30.44
N ILE A 459 29.49 5.14 29.96
CA ILE A 459 28.61 4.27 29.18
C ILE A 459 29.27 3.86 27.86
N CYS A 460 29.90 4.82 27.16
CA CYS A 460 30.57 4.53 25.89
C CYS A 460 31.70 3.51 26.08
N LYS A 461 32.46 3.66 27.16
CA LYS A 461 33.55 2.75 27.54
C LYS A 461 33.01 1.34 27.84
N SER A 462 32.00 1.21 28.70
CA SER A 462 31.38 -0.09 29.03
C SER A 462 30.89 -0.82 27.78
N MET A 463 30.15 -0.12 26.90
CA MET A 463 29.64 -0.71 25.66
C MET A 463 30.76 -1.24 24.75
N LEU A 464 31.88 -0.52 24.66
CA LEU A 464 33.02 -0.96 23.88
C LEU A 464 33.76 -2.11 24.57
N GLU A 465 33.98 -2.07 25.89
CA GLU A 465 34.60 -3.16 26.65
C GLU A 465 33.79 -4.47 26.55
N GLU A 466 32.46 -4.39 26.45
CA GLU A 466 31.55 -5.51 26.15
C GLU A 466 31.64 -6.01 24.69
N GLY A 467 32.46 -5.36 23.85
CA GLY A 467 32.70 -5.74 22.45
C GLY A 467 31.60 -5.31 21.49
N HIS A 468 30.79 -4.30 21.81
CA HIS A 468 29.78 -3.77 20.90
C HIS A 468 30.36 -2.86 19.80
N VAL A 469 29.56 -2.62 18.76
CA VAL A 469 29.81 -1.55 17.79
C VAL A 469 29.12 -0.30 18.32
N LEU A 470 29.88 0.76 18.57
CA LEU A 470 29.37 2.05 19.02
C LEU A 470 29.54 3.08 17.90
N ALA A 471 28.54 3.92 17.67
CA ALA A 471 28.64 5.03 16.73
C ALA A 471 28.55 6.38 17.45
N ILE A 472 29.52 7.27 17.15
CA ILE A 472 29.62 8.60 17.73
C ILE A 472 29.87 9.64 16.64
N SER A 473 29.14 10.75 16.73
CA SER A 473 29.51 11.97 16.01
C SER A 473 30.10 12.98 17.00
N PRO A 474 31.41 13.32 16.90
CA PRO A 474 32.04 14.28 17.81
C PRO A 474 31.43 15.69 17.68
N GLY A 475 30.99 16.06 16.47
CA GLY A 475 30.30 17.31 16.19
C GLY A 475 28.91 17.39 16.83
N GLY A 476 28.23 16.26 16.95
CA GLY A 476 26.92 16.13 17.62
C GLY A 476 25.86 17.10 17.08
N VAL A 477 24.93 17.50 17.94
CA VAL A 477 23.82 18.43 17.60
C VAL A 477 24.33 19.75 17.02
N ARG A 478 25.48 20.25 17.48
CA ARG A 478 26.09 21.47 16.95
C ARG A 478 26.44 21.33 15.47
N GLU A 479 27.10 20.23 15.11
CA GLU A 479 27.42 19.95 13.70
C GLU A 479 26.12 19.72 12.92
N ALA A 480 25.18 18.95 13.46
CA ALA A 480 23.87 18.70 12.85
C ALA A 480 23.14 20.00 12.44
N LEU A 481 23.09 20.98 13.34
CA LEU A 481 22.34 22.22 13.10
C LEU A 481 23.14 23.29 12.33
N PHE A 482 24.47 23.27 12.41
CA PHE A 482 25.30 24.39 11.94
C PHE A 482 26.42 24.02 10.97
N SER A 483 26.40 22.85 10.32
CA SER A 483 27.26 22.62 9.14
C SER A 483 26.73 23.37 7.91
N ASP A 484 27.59 23.58 6.92
CA ASP A 484 27.27 24.15 5.63
C ASP A 484 27.31 23.10 4.51
N HIS A 485 27.07 23.57 3.29
CA HIS A 485 27.10 22.80 2.03
C HIS A 485 28.48 22.31 1.63
N ASN A 486 29.54 22.71 2.35
CA ASN A 486 30.90 22.28 2.11
C ASN A 486 31.32 21.11 3.02
N TYR A 487 30.40 20.59 3.84
CA TYR A 487 30.63 19.42 4.69
C TYR A 487 31.80 19.62 5.67
N ARG A 488 32.00 20.85 6.17
CA ARG A 488 33.06 21.14 7.13
C ARG A 488 32.76 20.50 8.49
N LEU A 489 33.72 19.75 9.05
CA LEU A 489 33.61 19.17 10.39
C LEU A 489 33.67 20.27 11.48
N ILE A 490 32.76 20.20 12.46
CA ILE A 490 32.60 21.20 13.53
C ILE A 490 32.78 20.53 14.90
N TRP A 491 33.97 19.98 15.13
CA TRP A 491 34.29 19.25 16.35
C TRP A 491 34.79 20.15 17.50
N LYS A 492 35.32 21.34 17.18
CA LYS A 492 36.06 22.18 18.14
C LYS A 492 37.15 21.36 18.86
N GLU A 493 37.16 21.38 20.19
CA GLU A 493 38.11 20.67 21.06
C GLU A 493 37.57 19.29 21.52
N ARG A 494 36.47 18.81 20.94
CA ARG A 494 35.86 17.54 21.38
C ARG A 494 36.70 16.34 20.92
N ARG A 495 37.51 15.82 21.83
CA ARG A 495 38.37 14.64 21.64
C ARG A 495 37.98 13.44 22.51
N GLY A 496 36.89 13.54 23.26
CA GLY A 496 36.48 12.50 24.22
C GLY A 496 36.27 11.11 23.62
N PHE A 497 35.84 11.03 22.35
CA PHE A 497 35.70 9.75 21.64
C PHE A 497 37.04 9.03 21.46
N ALA A 498 38.14 9.78 21.22
CA ALA A 498 39.47 9.21 21.04
C ALA A 498 40.00 8.65 22.36
N LYS A 499 39.76 9.35 23.47
CA LYS A 499 40.07 8.84 24.82
C LYS A 499 39.35 7.52 25.10
N VAL A 500 38.03 7.47 24.85
CA VAL A 500 37.24 6.25 25.05
C VAL A 500 37.72 5.12 24.14
N ALA A 501 38.07 5.40 22.88
CA ALA A 501 38.60 4.39 21.97
C ALA A 501 39.91 3.79 22.44
N ILE A 502 40.85 4.62 22.93
CA ILE A 502 42.15 4.17 23.47
C ILE A 502 41.93 3.30 24.72
N GLU A 503 41.12 3.79 25.67
CA GLU A 503 40.85 3.05 26.91
C GLU A 503 40.19 1.69 26.68
N SER A 504 39.27 1.61 25.71
CA SER A 504 38.56 0.37 25.36
C SER A 504 39.28 -0.47 24.29
N LYS A 505 40.48 -0.07 23.86
CA LYS A 505 41.25 -0.72 22.76
C LYS A 505 40.40 -0.93 21.49
N ALA A 506 39.54 0.03 21.18
CA ALA A 506 38.57 -0.07 20.11
C ALA A 506 39.19 0.20 18.74
N THR A 507 38.77 -0.57 17.73
CA THR A 507 39.06 -0.24 16.32
C THR A 507 38.16 0.91 15.88
N ILE A 508 38.74 2.00 15.35
CA ILE A 508 37.96 3.14 14.86
C ILE A 508 37.68 3.00 13.37
N ILE A 509 36.44 3.25 12.95
CA ILE A 509 36.05 3.29 11.54
C ILE A 509 35.54 4.70 11.20
N PRO A 510 36.29 5.49 10.41
CA PRO A 510 35.80 6.75 9.86
C PRO A 510 34.58 6.50 8.95
N MET A 511 33.51 7.28 9.11
CA MET A 511 32.30 7.12 8.32
C MET A 511 31.83 8.44 7.72
N PHE A 512 31.43 8.39 6.46
CA PHE A 512 30.76 9.49 5.78
C PHE A 512 29.61 8.98 4.91
N THR A 513 28.46 9.67 4.95
CA THR A 513 27.34 9.40 4.07
C THR A 513 27.21 10.49 3.01
N LYS A 514 27.38 10.12 1.74
CA LYS A 514 27.16 11.01 0.59
C LYS A 514 25.74 11.57 0.60
N ASN A 515 25.62 12.86 0.29
CA ASN A 515 24.36 13.61 0.17
C ASN A 515 23.53 13.69 1.47
N CYS A 516 24.07 13.37 2.65
CA CYS A 516 23.30 13.42 3.91
C CYS A 516 22.82 14.84 4.28
N ARG A 517 23.50 15.89 3.79
CA ARG A 517 23.05 17.30 3.91
C ARG A 517 22.09 17.72 2.82
N GLU A 518 21.99 16.97 1.73
CA GLU A 518 20.98 17.19 0.70
C GLU A 518 19.69 16.44 1.02
N ALA A 519 19.76 15.34 1.77
CA ALA A 519 18.59 14.63 2.28
C ALA A 519 17.80 15.52 3.23
N ALA A 520 18.44 16.19 4.19
CA ALA A 520 17.80 17.13 5.12
C ALA A 520 18.71 18.34 5.39
N ARG A 521 18.12 19.54 5.49
CA ARG A 521 18.83 20.79 5.72
C ARG A 521 18.30 21.56 6.91
N ALA A 522 19.22 22.12 7.69
CA ALA A 522 18.93 23.13 8.69
C ALA A 522 18.69 24.49 8.00
N LEU A 523 17.70 25.24 8.47
CA LEU A 523 17.39 26.57 7.96
C LEU A 523 18.58 27.52 8.16
N THR A 524 18.94 28.27 7.12
CA THR A 524 20.07 29.21 7.15
C THR A 524 19.66 30.63 7.52
N VAL A 525 18.37 30.97 7.41
CA VAL A 525 17.82 32.27 7.81
C VAL A 525 17.92 32.43 9.33
N GLY A 526 18.43 33.58 9.80
CA GLY A 526 18.60 33.84 11.24
C GLY A 526 19.70 33.01 11.92
N ARG A 527 20.53 32.28 11.15
CA ARG A 527 21.53 31.32 11.68
C ARG A 527 22.46 31.90 12.74
N ARG A 528 22.85 33.17 12.67
CA ARG A 528 23.70 33.82 13.70
C ARG A 528 22.99 33.89 15.05
N VAL A 529 21.73 34.33 15.06
CA VAL A 529 20.89 34.43 16.26
C VAL A 529 20.58 33.05 16.82
N LEU A 530 20.15 32.12 15.96
CA LEU A 530 19.86 30.74 16.37
C LEU A 530 21.11 30.03 16.93
N ARG A 531 22.29 30.29 16.35
CA ARG A 531 23.57 29.79 16.89
C ARG A 531 23.88 30.38 18.26
N TYR A 532 23.71 31.69 18.43
CA TYR A 532 23.90 32.34 19.71
C TYR A 532 22.97 31.75 20.79
N ILE A 533 21.68 31.56 20.48
CA ILE A 533 20.72 30.93 21.40
C ILE A 533 21.16 29.50 21.72
N TYR A 534 21.47 28.68 20.71
CA TYR A 534 21.93 27.30 20.93
C TYR A 534 23.20 27.22 21.79
N GLU A 535 24.16 28.14 21.63
CA GLU A 535 25.38 28.13 22.43
C GLU A 535 25.12 28.46 23.91
N LYS A 536 24.09 29.27 24.19
CA LYS A 536 23.66 29.60 25.56
C LYS A 536 22.74 28.56 26.18
N THR A 537 21.75 28.05 25.45
CA THR A 537 20.66 27.23 26.00
C THR A 537 20.79 25.74 25.67
N ARG A 538 21.60 25.38 24.67
CA ARG A 538 21.69 24.04 24.07
C ARG A 538 20.37 23.51 23.49
N LEU A 539 19.34 24.34 23.35
CA LEU A 539 18.06 23.94 22.76
C LEU A 539 18.16 23.82 21.23
N PRO A 540 17.77 22.69 20.62
CA PRO A 540 17.85 22.47 19.18
C PRO A 540 16.66 23.10 18.44
N ILE A 541 16.58 24.44 18.46
CA ILE A 541 15.45 25.19 17.89
C ILE A 541 15.59 25.52 16.40
N VAL A 542 16.66 25.05 15.75
CA VAL A 542 16.89 25.34 14.32
C VAL A 542 15.94 24.47 13.49
N PRO A 543 15.01 25.06 12.72
CA PRO A 543 14.11 24.29 11.90
C PRO A 543 14.88 23.48 10.85
N ILE A 544 14.48 22.23 10.67
CA ILE A 544 15.02 21.35 9.62
C ILE A 544 13.91 21.11 8.60
N TYR A 545 14.26 21.16 7.32
CA TYR A 545 13.36 20.87 6.22
C TYR A 545 13.99 19.87 5.24
N GLY A 546 13.17 19.32 4.36
CA GLY A 546 13.60 18.40 3.33
C GLY A 546 13.09 16.99 3.59
N ILE A 547 13.99 16.03 3.76
CA ILE A 547 13.74 14.59 3.57
C ILE A 547 13.58 14.26 2.09
N PHE A 548 14.44 14.87 1.28
CA PHE A 548 14.45 14.67 -0.16
C PHE A 548 14.90 13.26 -0.50
N PRO A 549 14.27 12.60 -1.49
CA PRO A 549 14.66 11.27 -1.94
C PRO A 549 15.91 11.40 -2.80
N VAL A 550 17.05 11.64 -2.14
CA VAL A 550 18.39 11.73 -2.76
C VAL A 550 19.11 10.39 -2.67
N LYS A 551 20.09 10.16 -3.55
CA LYS A 551 20.96 8.98 -3.45
C LYS A 551 21.82 9.10 -2.20
N LEU A 552 21.71 8.12 -1.31
CA LEU A 552 22.57 8.01 -0.12
C LEU A 552 23.50 6.80 -0.28
N ILE A 553 24.80 7.02 -0.07
CA ILE A 553 25.80 5.97 -0.02
C ILE A 553 26.66 6.23 1.21
N THR A 554 26.69 5.27 2.13
CA THR A 554 27.56 5.32 3.30
C THR A 554 28.89 4.68 2.97
N TYR A 555 29.97 5.41 3.18
CA TYR A 555 31.34 4.92 3.04
C TYR A 555 31.93 4.71 4.43
N LEU A 556 32.29 3.47 4.71
CA LEU A 556 33.07 3.08 5.88
C LEU A 556 34.54 3.04 5.45
N GLY A 557 35.34 3.96 5.95
CA GLY A 557 36.75 4.05 5.64
C GLY A 557 37.56 2.90 6.25
N GLU A 558 38.85 2.88 5.90
CA GLU A 558 39.79 1.89 6.43
C GLU A 558 39.80 1.87 7.97
N PRO A 559 39.79 0.68 8.59
CA PRO A 559 39.90 0.55 10.04
C PRO A 559 41.20 1.17 10.56
N ILE A 560 41.09 2.01 11.59
CA ILE A 560 42.22 2.50 12.38
C ILE A 560 42.33 1.57 13.59
N PRO A 561 43.29 0.63 13.61
CA PRO A 561 43.45 -0.29 14.72
C PRO A 561 43.89 0.45 15.99
N TYR A 562 43.75 -0.20 17.14
CA TYR A 562 44.28 0.31 18.40
C TYR A 562 45.81 0.40 18.33
N ASP A 563 46.34 1.55 18.72
CA ASP A 563 47.77 1.82 18.88
C ASP A 563 47.99 2.25 20.35
N PRO A 564 48.82 1.54 21.13
CA PRO A 564 49.08 1.89 22.53
C PRO A 564 49.87 3.21 22.69
N ASP A 565 50.60 3.64 21.66
CA ASP A 565 51.50 4.80 21.74
C ASP A 565 50.85 6.09 21.23
N VAL A 566 49.63 6.01 20.66
CA VAL A 566 48.94 7.17 20.11
C VAL A 566 48.29 8.02 21.20
N THR A 567 48.51 9.33 21.14
CA THR A 567 47.82 10.27 22.02
C THR A 567 46.40 10.57 21.55
N THR A 568 45.54 11.03 22.46
CA THR A 568 44.14 11.37 22.12
C THR A 568 44.03 12.43 21.03
N GLU A 569 44.98 13.37 21.03
CA GLU A 569 45.14 14.46 20.08
C GLU A 569 45.45 13.94 18.69
N ILE A 570 46.47 13.10 18.58
CA ILE A 570 46.94 12.54 17.31
C ILE A 570 45.83 11.66 16.71
N LEU A 571 45.24 10.79 17.53
CA LEU A 571 44.15 9.91 17.08
C LEU A 571 42.94 10.71 16.63
N ALA A 572 42.52 11.75 17.36
CA ALA A 572 41.41 12.60 16.95
C ALA A 572 41.68 13.30 15.61
N VAL A 573 42.91 13.77 15.38
CA VAL A 573 43.33 14.37 14.09
C VAL A 573 43.35 13.33 12.97
N GLN A 574 43.86 12.14 13.22
CA GLN A 574 43.91 11.05 12.24
C GLN A 574 42.49 10.65 11.78
N VAL A 575 41.57 10.45 12.72
CA VAL A 575 40.18 10.10 12.42
C VAL A 575 39.49 11.23 11.66
N LYS A 576 39.73 12.49 12.07
CA LYS A 576 39.20 13.67 11.38
C LYS A 576 39.66 13.70 9.92
N LYS A 577 40.96 13.49 9.66
CA LYS A 577 41.52 13.41 8.31
C LYS A 577 40.92 12.25 7.50
N GLY A 578 40.66 11.11 8.14
CA GLY A 578 39.98 9.98 7.50
C GLY A 578 38.59 10.36 6.97
N ILE A 579 37.78 11.04 7.78
CA ILE A 579 36.44 11.51 7.37
C ILE A 579 36.54 12.61 6.31
N GLU A 580 37.49 13.55 6.44
CA GLU A 580 37.72 14.60 5.45
C GLU A 580 38.11 14.02 4.08
N LYS A 581 38.94 12.96 4.07
CA LYS A 581 39.30 12.22 2.85
C LYS A 581 38.09 11.54 2.21
N LEU A 582 37.22 10.90 2.99
CA LEU A 582 35.99 10.31 2.46
C LEU A 582 35.06 11.37 1.85
N ILE A 583 34.92 12.53 2.50
CA ILE A 583 34.14 13.66 1.98
C ILE A 583 34.76 14.16 0.67
N GLU A 584 36.08 14.31 0.61
CA GLU A 584 36.78 14.79 -0.58
C GLU A 584 36.61 13.87 -1.79
N ILE A 585 36.67 12.55 -1.59
CA ILE A 585 36.55 11.56 -2.65
C ILE A 585 35.08 11.42 -3.12
N HIS A 586 34.13 11.37 -2.18
CA HIS A 586 32.79 10.89 -2.47
C HIS A 586 31.71 11.98 -2.53
N GLN A 587 32.01 13.21 -2.10
CA GLN A 587 31.01 14.30 -2.05
C GLN A 587 31.32 15.43 -3.02
N ARG A 588 30.30 15.81 -3.79
CA ARG A 588 30.33 17.06 -4.57
C ARG A 588 30.17 18.26 -3.63
N ARG A 589 31.09 19.21 -3.71
CA ARG A 589 31.11 20.43 -2.88
C ARG A 589 31.13 21.69 -3.77
N PRO A 590 30.26 22.70 -3.52
CA PRO A 590 29.18 22.67 -2.54
C PRO A 590 28.07 21.67 -2.94
N GLY A 591 27.41 21.07 -1.95
CA GLY A 591 26.33 20.11 -2.15
C GLY A 591 25.08 20.71 -2.81
N SER A 592 24.44 19.95 -3.70
CA SER A 592 23.26 20.36 -4.46
C SER A 592 22.16 19.30 -4.40
N ILE A 593 20.96 19.69 -3.95
CA ILE A 593 19.80 18.79 -3.80
C ILE A 593 19.41 18.22 -5.16
N THR A 594 19.36 19.06 -6.20
CA THR A 594 18.93 18.62 -7.54
C THR A 594 19.86 17.53 -8.08
N GLN A 595 21.16 17.73 -7.94
CA GLN A 595 22.17 16.77 -8.35
C GLN A 595 22.12 15.49 -7.50
N ALA A 596 21.90 15.63 -6.19
CA ALA A 596 21.76 14.49 -5.29
C ALA A 596 20.50 13.64 -5.57
N ILE A 597 19.42 14.25 -6.09
CA ILE A 597 18.24 13.53 -6.60
C ILE A 597 18.59 12.81 -7.92
N LEU A 598 19.26 13.50 -8.84
CA LEU A 598 19.67 12.92 -10.14
C LEU A 598 20.60 11.71 -9.97
N ASP A 599 21.47 11.72 -8.97
CA ASP A 599 22.34 10.59 -8.61
C ASP A 599 21.57 9.28 -8.34
N ARG A 600 20.23 9.32 -8.17
CA ARG A 600 19.39 8.11 -8.04
C ARG A 600 19.12 7.39 -9.35
N PHE A 601 19.16 8.10 -10.47
CA PHE A 601 18.79 7.57 -11.78
C PHE A 601 20.08 7.28 -12.56
N SER A 602 20.40 6.00 -12.73
CA SER A 602 21.65 5.47 -13.31
C SER A 602 21.92 5.84 -14.78
N TRP A 603 21.04 6.61 -15.43
CA TRP A 603 21.15 7.08 -16.81
C TRP A 603 21.94 8.39 -17.00
N PHE A 604 22.28 9.12 -15.92
CA PHE A 604 23.21 10.24 -16.02
C PHE A 604 24.64 9.75 -15.75
N PRO A 605 25.53 9.66 -16.77
CA PRO A 605 26.89 9.24 -16.54
C PRO A 605 27.57 10.22 -15.58
N MET A 606 27.95 9.72 -14.40
CA MET A 606 28.93 10.43 -13.57
C MET A 606 30.21 10.55 -14.38
N LYS A 607 30.63 11.78 -14.72
CA LYS A 607 32.04 12.05 -14.98
C LYS A 607 32.78 11.72 -13.68
N ARG A 608 33.27 10.49 -13.54
CA ARG A 608 34.33 10.16 -12.58
C ARG A 608 35.48 11.10 -12.92
N MET A 609 35.72 12.11 -12.09
CA MET A 609 37.01 12.78 -12.11
C MET A 609 38.02 11.71 -11.70
N LYS A 610 38.68 11.10 -12.69
CA LYS A 610 39.93 10.39 -12.48
C LYS A 610 40.94 11.44 -12.05
N THR A 611 41.07 11.67 -10.75
CA THR A 611 42.34 12.15 -10.22
C THR A 611 43.34 11.03 -10.47
N LYS A 612 44.18 11.20 -11.50
CA LYS A 612 45.48 10.53 -11.54
C LYS A 612 46.18 10.95 -10.25
N ILE A 613 46.38 10.00 -9.35
CA ILE A 613 47.41 10.11 -8.34
C ILE A 613 48.64 9.50 -9.01
N GLU A 614 49.54 10.36 -9.47
CA GLU A 614 50.96 10.04 -9.67
C GLU A 614 51.70 10.31 -8.36
#